data_AF-A0A925D8R4-F1
#
_entry.id   AF-A0A925D8R4-F1
#
_cell.length_a   1.000
_cell.length_b   1.000
_cell.length_c   1.000
_cell.angle_alpha   90.00
_cell.angle_beta   90.00
_cell.angle_gamma   90.00
#
_symmetry.space_group_name_H-M   'P 1'
#
loop_
_entity.id
_entity.type
_entity.pdbx_description
1 polymer ?
#
loop_
_entity_poly.entity_id
_entity_poly.type
_entity_poly.pdbx_seq_one_letter_code
_entity_poly.pdbx_strand_id
1 'polypeptide(L)' 'MNEQIRKAIRHRASKARTRTQLVKAVFDSFRSSQIDPRKVSLEDMKAAVMEAALAARAAGQKNPGNMPA' A
#
# COMPACT_ATOMS: atom_id res chain seq x y z
N MET A 1 10.45 -0.23 -8.96
CA MET A 1 9.06 0.30 -8.91
C MET A 1 8.93 1.77 -9.37
N ASN A 2 8.00 2.06 -10.31
CA ASN A 2 7.70 3.41 -10.82
C ASN A 2 7.08 4.33 -9.72
N GLU A 3 7.42 5.61 -9.73
CA GLU A 3 6.93 6.61 -8.77
C GLU A 3 5.41 6.81 -8.81
N GLN A 4 4.78 6.67 -9.99
CA GLN A 4 3.32 6.78 -10.12
C GLN A 4 2.60 5.67 -9.33
N ILE A 5 3.11 4.44 -9.40
CA ILE A 5 2.60 3.30 -8.64
C ILE A 5 2.80 3.54 -7.15
N ARG A 6 3.96 4.06 -6.76
CA ARG A 6 4.27 4.40 -5.36
C ARG A 6 3.29 5.43 -4.80
N LYS A 7 2.98 6.48 -5.55
CA LYS A 7 1.97 7.49 -5.16
C LYS A 7 0.57 6.88 -5.05
N ALA A 8 0.17 6.04 -6.00
CA ALA A 8 -1.12 5.35 -5.96
C ALA A 8 -1.26 4.44 -4.73
N ILE A 9 -0.23 3.66 -4.43
CA ILE A 9 -0.16 2.79 -3.24
C ILE A 9 -0.30 3.64 -1.98
N ARG A 10 0.51 4.71 -1.83
CA ARG A 10 0.45 5.58 -0.65
C ARG A 10 -0.93 6.19 -0.44
N HIS A 11 -1.53 6.72 -1.51
CA HIS A 11 -2.86 7.34 -1.44
C HIS A 11 -3.92 6.31 -0.98
N ARG A 12 -3.92 5.10 -1.54
CA ARG A 12 -4.90 4.06 -1.18
C ARG A 12 -4.64 3.47 0.22
N ALA A 13 -3.37 3.20 0.54
CA ALA A 13 -2.97 2.63 1.82
C ALA A 13 -3.18 3.59 2.99
N SER A 14 -3.16 4.92 2.77
CA SER A 14 -3.46 5.91 3.82
C SER A 14 -4.84 5.74 4.48
N LYS A 15 -5.78 5.09 3.79
CA LYS A 15 -7.14 4.82 4.28
C LYS A 15 -7.29 3.42 4.89
N ALA A 16 -6.27 2.58 4.79
CA ALA A 16 -6.31 1.22 5.29
C ALA A 16 -6.20 1.17 6.82
N ARG A 17 -7.07 0.39 7.45
CA ARG A 17 -7.13 0.15 8.91
C ARG A 17 -6.75 -1.27 9.28
N THR A 18 -6.75 -2.19 8.33
CA THR A 18 -6.39 -3.60 8.54
C THR A 18 -5.30 -4.05 7.59
N ARG A 19 -4.58 -5.13 7.97
CA ARG A 19 -3.56 -5.75 7.11
C ARG A 19 -4.13 -6.17 5.75
N THR A 20 -5.36 -6.67 5.72
CA THR A 20 -6.05 -7.05 4.47
C THR A 20 -6.29 -5.84 3.56
N GLN A 21 -6.70 -4.71 4.12
CA GLN A 21 -6.89 -3.47 3.35
C GLN A 21 -5.58 -2.90 2.81
N LEU A 22 -4.49 -3.05 3.56
CA LEU A 22 -3.14 -2.69 3.12
C LEU A 22 -2.71 -3.50 1.90
N VAL A 23 -2.85 -4.82 1.97
CA VAL A 23 -2.53 -5.72 0.85
C VAL A 23 -3.41 -5.42 -0.36
N LYS A 24 -4.72 -5.21 -0.14
CA LYS A 24 -5.65 -4.84 -1.21
C LYS A 24 -5.26 -3.52 -1.89
N ALA A 25 -4.81 -2.52 -1.14
CA ALA A 25 -4.36 -1.24 -1.70
C ALA A 25 -3.17 -1.42 -2.67
N VAL A 26 -2.25 -2.34 -2.36
CA VAL A 26 -1.11 -2.68 -3.23
C VAL A 26 -1.58 -3.36 -4.52
N PHE A 27 -2.38 -4.43 -4.40
CA PHE A 27 -2.88 -5.16 -5.57
C PHE A 27 -3.77 -4.31 -6.48
N ASP A 28 -4.66 -3.50 -5.89
CA ASP A 28 -5.52 -2.61 -6.66
C ASP A 28 -4.68 -1.57 -7.41
N SER A 29 -3.56 -1.12 -6.83
CA SER A 29 -2.64 -0.17 -7.48
C SER A 29 -1.95 -0.80 -8.68
N PHE A 30 -1.47 -2.04 -8.56
CA PHE A 30 -0.93 -2.79 -9.71
C PHE A 30 -1.98 -2.99 -10.81
N ARG A 31 -3.20 -3.40 -10.43
CA ARG A 31 -4.31 -3.56 -11.39
C ARG A 31 -4.64 -2.25 -12.12
N SER A 32 -4.62 -1.12 -11.41
CA SER A 32 -4.90 0.20 -12.00
C SER A 32 -3.79 0.68 -12.93
N SER A 33 -2.55 0.24 -12.69
CA SER A 33 -1.41 0.48 -13.56
C SER A 33 -1.24 -0.58 -14.66
N GLN A 34 -2.23 -1.47 -14.84
CA GLN A 34 -2.20 -2.59 -15.78
C GLN A 34 -0.96 -3.51 -15.61
N ILE A 35 -0.46 -3.62 -14.37
CA ILE A 35 0.66 -4.50 -14.02
C ILE A 35 0.09 -5.82 -13.53
N ASP A 36 0.54 -6.91 -14.16
CA ASP A 36 0.26 -8.26 -13.67
C ASP A 36 1.07 -8.53 -12.39
N PRO A 37 0.41 -8.71 -11.22
CA PRO A 37 1.09 -8.96 -9.96
C PRO A 37 1.98 -10.21 -9.99
N ARG A 38 1.68 -11.18 -10.87
CA ARG A 38 2.47 -12.42 -11.04
C ARG A 38 3.82 -12.18 -11.69
N LYS A 39 3.97 -11.05 -12.41
CA LYS A 39 5.20 -10.63 -13.07
C LYS A 39 6.02 -9.65 -12.23
N VAL A 40 5.50 -9.24 -11.07
CA VAL A 40 6.21 -8.35 -10.14
C VAL A 40 7.25 -9.15 -9.38
N SER A 41 8.49 -8.65 -9.34
CA SER A 41 9.57 -9.27 -8.58
C SER A 41 9.22 -9.32 -7.08
N LEU A 42 9.77 -10.29 -6.35
CA LEU A 42 9.59 -10.35 -4.89
C LEU A 42 10.12 -9.09 -4.21
N GLU A 43 11.19 -8.47 -4.73
CA GLU A 43 11.74 -7.23 -4.20
C GLU A 43 10.81 -6.04 -4.41
N ASP A 44 10.23 -5.88 -5.60
CA ASP A 44 9.25 -4.81 -5.88
C ASP A 44 7.98 -5.01 -5.06
N MET A 45 7.53 -6.26 -4.86
CA MET A 45 6.38 -6.57 -4.01
C MET A 45 6.65 -6.19 -2.54
N LYS A 46 7.85 -6.51 -2.02
CA LYS A 46 8.27 -6.10 -0.68
C LYS A 46 8.31 -4.59 -0.54
N ALA A 47 8.88 -3.88 -1.53
CA ALA A 47 8.93 -2.42 -1.54
C ALA A 47 7.52 -1.81 -1.56
N ALA A 48 6.61 -2.36 -2.36
CA ALA A 48 5.22 -1.93 -2.44
C ALA A 48 4.47 -2.08 -1.10
N VAL A 49 4.64 -3.23 -0.43
CA VAL A 49 4.03 -3.49 0.88
C VAL A 49 4.62 -2.59 1.96
N MET A 50 5.94 -2.37 1.97
CA MET A 50 6.57 -1.44 2.91
C MET A 50 6.07 -0.01 2.73
N GLU A 51 5.99 0.48 1.49
CA GLU A 51 5.45 1.80 1.18
C GLU A 51 3.98 1.95 1.62
N ALA A 52 3.17 0.91 1.42
CA ALA A 52 1.80 0.88 1.90
C ALA A 52 1.74 0.96 3.44
N ALA A 53 2.54 0.16 4.14
CA ALA A 53 2.58 0.12 5.60
C ALA A 53 3.04 1.46 6.19
N LEU A 54 4.07 2.09 5.61
CA LEU A 54 4.55 3.41 6.00
C LEU A 54 3.44 4.47 5.84
N ALA A 55 2.72 4.45 4.72
CA ALA A 55 1.61 5.37 4.47
C ALA A 55 0.45 5.18 5.45
N ALA A 56 0.05 3.93 5.74
CA ALA A 56 -0.98 3.64 6.71
C ALA A 56 -0.59 4.06 8.13
N ARG A 57 0.68 3.85 8.52
CA ARG A 57 1.21 4.28 9.82
C ARG A 57 1.23 5.80 9.95
N ALA A 58 1.70 6.51 8.93
CA ALA A 58 1.69 7.97 8.91
C ALA A 58 0.25 8.54 8.99
N ALA A 59 -0.72 7.89 8.34
CA ALA A 59 -2.12 8.27 8.42
C ALA A 59 -2.78 7.92 9.77
N GLY A 60 -2.35 6.83 10.41
CA GLY A 60 -2.77 6.44 11.75
C GLY A 60 -2.23 7.37 12.84
N GLN A 61 -1.00 7.86 12.72
CA GLN A 61 -0.45 8.87 13.63
C GLN A 61 -1.16 10.23 13.53
N LYS A 62 -1.74 10.55 12.37
CA LYS A 62 -2.59 11.75 12.19
C LYS A 62 -3.99 11.61 12.80
N ASN A 63 -4.43 10.41 13.18
CA ASN A 63 -5.72 10.16 13.83
C ASN A 63 -5.54 9.12 14.95
N PRO A 64 -5.17 9.55 16.18
CA PRO A 64 -4.74 8.65 17.26
C PRO A 64 -5.82 7.72 17.83
N GLY A 65 -7.05 7.74 17.30
CA GLY A 65 -8.18 6.96 17.81
C GLY A 65 -8.42 5.58 17.18
N ASN A 66 -7.55 5.06 16.30
CA ASN A 66 -7.95 3.86 15.52
C ASN A 66 -6.84 2.84 15.17
N MET A 67 -5.91 2.56 16.07
CA MET A 67 -5.08 1.35 15.98
C MET A 67 -5.55 0.34 17.03
N PRO A 68 -6.24 -0.75 16.67
CA PRO A 68 -6.25 -1.93 17.51
C PRO A 68 -4.90 -2.66 17.41
N ALA A 69 -4.54 -3.31 18.51
CA ALA A 69 -3.29 -4.03 18.79
C ALA A 69 -2.88 -5.06 17.71
#